data_AF-A0A3Q7YGJ7-F1
#
_entry.id   AF-A0A3Q7YGJ7-F1
#
_cell.length_a   1.000
_cell.length_b   1.000
_cell.length_c   1.000
_cell.angle_alpha   90.00
_cell.angle_beta   90.00
_cell.angle_gamma   90.00
#
_symmetry.space_group_name_H-M   'P 1'
#
loop_
_entity.id
_entity.type
_entity.pdbx_description
1 polymer ?
#
loop_
_entity_poly.entity_id
_entity_poly.type
_entity_poly.pdbx_seq_one_letter_code
_entity_poly.pdbx_strand_id
1 'polypeptide(L)'
;MNHFRGLSLGIVQLFSKQILCGLALLKDAAIIHCDLKPENILLCTSNVKPAEIKIIDFGSACMENRTVYSYIQGRYYRSPEVLLGYQYPNQ
;
A
#
# COMPACT_ATOMS: atom_id res chain seq x y z
N MET A 1 9.50 -10.57 -18.72
CA MET A 1 9.85 -10.36 -17.29
C MET A 1 11.23 -9.74 -17.23
N ASN A 2 11.48 -8.74 -16.36
CA ASN A 2 12.73 -7.96 -16.29
C ASN A 2 13.99 -8.75 -15.86
N HIS A 3 14.09 -10.07 -16.09
CA HIS A 3 15.26 -10.90 -15.77
C HIS A 3 15.78 -10.74 -14.33
N PHE A 4 14.88 -10.61 -13.36
CA PHE A 4 15.20 -10.30 -11.95
C PHE A 4 16.05 -9.03 -11.75
N ARG A 5 16.14 -8.16 -12.76
CA ARG A 5 16.70 -6.82 -12.63
C ARG A 5 15.67 -5.93 -11.97
N GLY A 6 16.11 -5.20 -10.94
CA GLY A 6 15.30 -4.18 -10.29
C GLY A 6 14.86 -3.09 -11.25
N LEU A 7 13.85 -2.33 -10.83
CA LEU A 7 13.42 -1.13 -11.55
C LEU A 7 14.47 -0.03 -11.41
N SER A 8 14.53 0.87 -12.39
CA SER A 8 15.40 2.04 -12.29
C SER A 8 14.95 2.94 -11.13
N LEU A 9 15.90 3.67 -10.52
CA LEU A 9 15.60 4.57 -9.41
C LEU A 9 14.53 5.60 -9.77
N GLY A 10 14.52 6.09 -11.01
CA GLY A 10 13.50 7.03 -11.49
C GLY A 10 12.09 6.42 -11.50
N ILE A 11 11.94 5.15 -11.89
CA ILE A 11 10.65 4.45 -11.82
C ILE A 11 10.25 4.20 -10.36
N VAL A 12 11.19 3.81 -9.49
CA VAL A 12 10.93 3.63 -8.07
C VAL A 12 10.43 4.92 -7.44
N GLN A 13 11.08 6.05 -7.70
CA GLN A 13 10.66 7.37 -7.20
C GLN A 13 9.27 7.76 -7.74
N LEU A 14 9.00 7.50 -9.02
CA LEU A 14 7.71 7.77 -9.65
C LEU A 14 6.57 6.98 -9.01
N PHE A 15 6.77 5.68 -8.76
CA PHE A 15 5.77 4.84 -8.08
C PHE A 15 5.62 5.21 -6.62
N SER A 16 6.72 5.41 -5.89
CA SER A 16 6.66 5.82 -4.48
C SER A 16 5.87 7.11 -4.30
N LYS A 17 6.06 8.11 -5.18
CA LYS A 17 5.28 9.37 -5.13
C LYS A 17 3.78 9.11 -5.27
N GLN A 18 3.37 8.30 -6.24
CA GLN A 18 1.96 7.98 -6.46
C GLN A 18 1.36 7.18 -5.30
N ILE A 19 2.09 6.20 -4.75
CA ILE A 19 1.69 5.42 -3.58
C ILE A 19 1.50 6.34 -2.37
N LEU A 20 2.46 7.22 -2.10
CA LEU A 20 2.40 8.17 -0.99
C LEU A 20 1.23 9.15 -1.14
N CYS A 21 0.94 9.63 -2.35
CA CYS A 21 -0.26 10.44 -2.59
C CYS A 21 -1.55 9.66 -2.27
N GLY A 22 -1.64 8.40 -2.68
CA GLY A 22 -2.78 7.54 -2.34
C GLY A 22 -2.91 7.32 -0.81
N LEU A 23 -1.79 7.03 -0.15
CA LEU A 23 -1.75 6.84 1.31
C LEU A 23 -2.10 8.12 2.09
N ALA A 24 -1.70 9.30 1.61
CA ALA A 24 -2.09 10.57 2.21
C ALA A 24 -3.62 10.76 2.17
N LEU A 25 -4.27 10.44 1.04
CA LEU A 25 -5.73 10.49 0.94
C LEU A 25 -6.42 9.49 1.87
N LEU A 26 -5.88 8.27 2.01
CA LEU A 26 -6.43 7.28 2.94
C LEU A 26 -6.30 7.73 4.39
N LYS A 27 -5.17 8.34 4.76
CA LYS A 27 -4.97 8.94 6.07
C LYS A 27 -5.98 10.05 6.34
N ASP A 28 -6.18 10.98 5.40
CA ASP A 28 -7.15 12.07 5.55
C ASP A 28 -8.59 11.54 5.71
N ALA A 29 -8.88 10.37 5.12
CA ALA A 29 -10.15 9.66 5.27
C ALA A 29 -10.23 8.75 6.51
N ALA A 30 -9.19 8.67 7.34
CA ALA A 30 -9.05 7.75 8.46
C ALA A 30 -9.26 6.26 8.07
N ILE A 31 -8.75 5.87 6.90
CA ILE A 31 -8.80 4.51 6.35
C ILE A 31 -7.40 3.89 6.38
N ILE A 32 -7.32 2.68 6.92
CA ILE A 32 -6.14 1.81 6.88
C ILE A 32 -6.37 0.75 5.82
N HIS A 33 -5.47 0.63 4.84
CA HIS A 33 -5.57 -0.39 3.78
C HIS A 33 -5.42 -1.82 4.31
N CYS A 34 -4.59 -2.01 5.35
CA CYS A 34 -4.27 -3.29 6.00
C CYS A 34 -3.61 -4.37 5.14
N ASP A 35 -3.53 -4.23 3.81
CA ASP A 35 -2.83 -5.19 2.93
C ASP A 35 -2.09 -4.50 1.76
N LEU A 36 -1.36 -3.41 2.02
CA LEU A 36 -0.58 -2.75 0.98
C LEU A 36 0.67 -3.57 0.64
N LYS A 37 0.77 -3.97 -0.62
CA LYS A 37 1.86 -4.79 -1.19
C LYS A 37 1.94 -4.60 -2.71
N PRO A 38 3.06 -4.94 -3.38
CA PRO A 38 3.21 -4.80 -4.83
C PRO A 38 2.09 -5.45 -5.65
N GLU A 39 1.55 -6.58 -5.19
CA GLU A 39 0.44 -7.29 -5.85
C GLU A 39 -0.85 -6.45 -5.87
N ASN A 40 -1.00 -5.53 -4.90
CA ASN A 40 -2.14 -4.63 -4.75
C ASN A 40 -1.89 -3.24 -5.34
N ILE A 41 -0.86 -3.09 -6.19
CA ILE A 41 -0.55 -1.87 -6.93
C ILE A 41 -0.57 -2.21 -8.42
N LEU A 42 -1.62 -1.77 -9.13
CA LEU A 42 -1.78 -2.05 -10.54
C LEU A 42 -1.29 -0.90 -11.41
N LEU A 43 -0.64 -1.25 -12.51
CA LEU A 43 -0.31 -0.33 -13.59
C LEU A 43 -1.57 -0.06 -14.43
N CYS A 44 -1.86 1.21 -14.65
CA CYS A 44 -2.88 1.63 -15.60
C CYS A 44 -2.32 1.54 -17.02
N THR A 45 -2.97 0.74 -17.87
CA THR A 45 -2.67 0.70 -19.31
C THR A 45 -3.32 1.89 -20.00
N SER A 46 -2.74 3.08 -19.84
CA SER A 46 -3.14 4.30 -20.53
C SER A 46 -2.06 4.74 -21.50
N ASN A 47 -2.43 4.92 -22.77
CA ASN A 47 -1.53 5.48 -23.79
C ASN A 47 -1.19 6.96 -23.53
N VAL A 48 -1.94 7.63 -22.66
CA VAL A 48 -1.82 9.06 -22.37
C VAL A 48 -0.90 9.32 -21.16
N LYS A 49 -0.88 8.40 -20.20
CA LYS A 49 -0.04 8.50 -18.99
C LYS A 49 0.72 7.18 -18.77
N PRO A 50 1.89 7.01 -19.41
CA PRO A 50 2.73 5.87 -19.11
C PRO A 50 3.09 5.84 -17.61
N ALA A 51 3.04 4.65 -17.00
CA ALA A 51 3.42 4.40 -15.62
C ALA A 51 2.53 5.05 -14.52
N GLU A 52 1.26 5.34 -14.83
CA GLU A 52 0.25 5.60 -13.81
C GLU A 52 -0.08 4.31 -13.03
N ILE A 53 -0.20 4.40 -11.70
CA ILE A 53 -0.54 3.27 -10.84
C ILE A 53 -1.77 3.55 -9.97
N LYS A 54 -2.45 2.50 -9.53
CA LYS A 54 -3.55 2.56 -8.58
C LYS A 54 -3.39 1.51 -7.48
N ILE A 55 -3.69 1.91 -6.25
CA ILE A 55 -3.86 1.01 -5.11
C ILE A 55 -5.22 0.32 -5.26
N ILE A 56 -5.25 -0.99 -5.06
CA ILE A 56 -6.45 -1.83 -5.16
C ILE A 56 -6.58 -2.75 -3.94
N ASP A 57 -7.68 -3.50 -3.89
CA ASP A 57 -7.96 -4.52 -2.86
C ASP A 57 -8.14 -3.97 -1.44
N PHE A 58 -9.22 -3.20 -1.28
CA PHE A 58 -9.68 -2.69 0.01
C PHE A 58 -10.49 -3.72 0.82
N GLY A 59 -10.47 -5.01 0.46
CA GLY A 59 -11.23 -6.05 1.16
C GLY A 59 -10.81 -6.25 2.62
N SER A 60 -9.55 -5.90 2.94
CA SER A 60 -9.01 -5.93 4.30
C SER A 60 -9.03 -4.57 5.00
N ALA A 61 -9.48 -3.51 4.33
CA ALA A 61 -9.37 -2.15 4.84
C ALA A 61 -10.31 -1.92 6.04
N CYS A 62 -9.89 -1.07 6.97
CA CYS A 62 -10.70 -0.70 8.12
C CYS A 62 -10.54 0.78 8.48
N MET A 63 -11.48 1.32 9.25
CA MET A 63 -11.36 2.66 9.82
C MET A 63 -10.38 2.62 11.00
N GLU A 64 -9.62 3.70 11.23
CA GLU A 64 -8.65 3.75 12.34
C GLU A 64 -9.28 3.51 13.72
N ASN A 65 -10.53 3.91 13.92
CA ASN A 65 -11.27 3.72 15.17
C ASN A 65 -12.03 2.39 15.26
N ARG A 66 -11.90 1.50 14.26
CA ARG A 66 -12.59 0.21 14.18
C ARG A 66 -11.63 -0.88 13.70
N THR A 67 -10.55 -1.10 14.43
CA THR A 67 -9.62 -2.20 14.16
C THR A 67 -10.22 -3.52 14.66
N VAL A 68 -10.63 -4.36 13.71
CA VAL A 68 -11.36 -5.61 13.98
C VAL A 68 -10.41 -6.81 14.15
N TYR A 69 -9.27 -6.80 13.47
CA TYR A 69 -8.38 -7.96 13.36
C TYR A 69 -6.99 -7.65 13.90
N SER A 70 -6.46 -8.48 14.81
CA SER A 70 -5.09 -8.34 15.31
C SER A 70 -4.03 -8.89 14.35
N TYR A 71 -4.44 -9.72 13.37
CA TYR A 71 -3.55 -10.34 12.39
C TYR A 71 -3.90 -9.87 10.97
N ILE A 72 -3.24 -8.80 10.54
CA ILE A 72 -3.42 -8.16 9.24
C ILE A 72 -2.09 -8.08 8.47
N GLN A 73 -2.11 -7.52 7.25
CA GLN A 73 -0.98 -7.34 6.34
C GLN A 73 -0.38 -8.65 5.80
N GLY A 74 0.10 -8.63 4.56
CA GLY A 74 0.93 -9.72 4.03
C GLY A 74 2.22 -9.90 4.86
N ARG A 75 2.64 -11.15 5.09
CA ARG A 75 3.78 -11.51 5.97
C ARG A 75 5.05 -10.67 5.74
N TYR A 76 5.40 -10.40 4.48
CA TYR A 76 6.61 -9.66 4.12
C TYR A 76 6.48 -8.13 4.26
N TYR A 77 5.25 -7.62 4.37
CA TYR A 77 4.92 -6.19 4.43
C TYR A 77 4.27 -5.81 5.77
N ARG A 78 4.30 -6.72 6.74
CA ARG A 78 3.68 -6.54 8.05
C ARG A 78 4.53 -5.65 8.94
N SER A 79 3.89 -4.72 9.62
CA SER A 79 4.56 -3.80 10.53
C SER A 79 4.87 -4.48 11.88
N PRO A 80 5.91 -4.01 12.61
CA PRO A 80 6.32 -4.62 13.87
C PRO A 80 5.25 -4.55 14.95
N GLU A 81 4.45 -3.49 15.04
CA GLU A 81 3.36 -3.37 16.01
C GLU A 81 2.31 -4.47 15.83
N VAL A 82 1.98 -4.83 14.59
CA VAL A 82 1.06 -5.95 14.30
C VAL A 82 1.71 -7.29 14.67
N LEU A 83 3.02 -7.47 14.38
CA LEU A 83 3.75 -8.68 14.79
C LEU A 83 3.83 -8.85 16.30
N LEU A 84 3.97 -7.76 17.04
CA LEU A 84 4.07 -7.74 18.50
C LEU A 84 2.71 -7.73 19.20
N GLY A 85 1.60 -7.63 18.45
CA GLY A 85 0.25 -7.58 19.00
C GLY A 85 -0.10 -6.25 19.68
N TYR A 86 0.59 -5.16 19.32
CA TYR A 86 0.25 -3.81 19.75
C TYR A 86 -0.92 -3.24 18.93
N GLN A 87 -1.53 -2.18 19.45
CA GLN A 87 -2.58 -1.46 18.73
C GLN A 87 -2.00 -0.80 17.47
N TYR A 88 -2.83 -0.74 16.43
CA TYR A 88 -2.56 -0.03 15.20
C TYR A 88 -3.80 0.83 14.87
N PRO A 89 -3.66 1.96 14.16
CA PRO A 89 -2.40 2.61 13.81
C PRO A 89 -1.78 3.27 15.06
N ASN A 90 -0.46 3.33 15.15
CA ASN A 90 0.21 4.09 16.21
C ASN A 90 -0.05 5.58 15.98
N GLN A 91 -0.65 6.27 16.97
CA GLN A 91 -0.75 7.73 17.00
C GLN A 91 0.61 8.37 17.28
#